data_AF-A0A7R9LG09-F1
#
_entry.id   AF-A0A7R9LG09-F1
#
_cell.length_a   1.000
_cell.length_b   1.000
_cell.length_c   1.000
_cell.angle_alpha   90.00
_cell.angle_beta   90.00
_cell.angle_gamma   90.00
#
_symmetry.space_group_name_H-M   'P 1'
#
loop_
_entity.id
_entity.type
_entity.pdbx_description
1 polymer ?
#
loop_
_entity_poly.entity_id
_entity_poly.type
_entity_poly.pdbx_seq_one_letter_code
_entity_poly.pdbx_strand_id
1 'polypeptide(L)'
;TDKLRQHDAGVLEIGLEYTDKNSIPPHQQSFQLSGYCTSECTRASLPPYGITIFASQLHTHLTGVRVWTQHLRGGVELPEVNRDNHYSQHFQEIRKLKHPVNVFPGDVLINTCDYQTIGRTNITLGGYAISDEMCVNYIHYYPKSNLEVCKSSVDTQYLRSYFEYMREREGQSTSTNASVKQNYLSIEWNPNRALFLDRFYQSSPLSMQCNQSSGDRFPGYWNGIPVPEIHFPLKTSKRNCSKT
;
A
#
# COMPACT_ATOMS: atom_id res chain seq x y z
N THR A 1 10.82 32.26 -1.53
CA THR A 1 11.74 32.97 -2.45
C THR A 1 10.90 33.63 -3.49
N ASP A 2 11.16 34.89 -3.80
CA ASP A 2 10.38 35.69 -4.77
C ASP A 2 10.75 35.35 -6.22
N LYS A 3 11.87 34.63 -6.42
CA LYS A 3 12.23 34.01 -7.70
C LYS A 3 11.68 32.60 -7.73
N LEU A 4 10.67 32.37 -8.57
CA LEU A 4 10.07 31.06 -8.80
C LEU A 4 11.10 30.12 -9.43
N ARG A 5 11.11 28.87 -8.96
CA ARG A 5 11.88 27.78 -9.58
C ARG A 5 11.13 27.30 -10.82
N GLN A 6 11.80 26.53 -11.66
CA GLN A 6 11.24 26.04 -12.93
C GLN A 6 9.96 25.19 -12.75
N HIS A 7 9.87 24.43 -11.66
CA HIS A 7 8.73 23.56 -11.39
C HIS A 7 8.26 23.71 -9.95
N ASP A 8 6.94 23.65 -9.77
CA ASP A 8 6.32 23.44 -8.48
C ASP A 8 6.49 21.98 -8.06
N ALA A 9 6.83 21.76 -6.79
CA ALA A 9 6.89 20.44 -6.20
C ALA A 9 5.56 20.10 -5.51
N GLY A 10 5.16 18.83 -5.60
CA GLY A 10 4.02 18.27 -4.89
C GLY A 10 4.43 17.14 -3.94
N VAL A 11 3.51 16.75 -3.07
CA VAL A 11 3.60 15.53 -2.26
C VAL A 11 2.41 14.65 -2.64
N LEU A 12 2.68 13.38 -2.92
CA LEU A 12 1.69 12.37 -3.25
C LEU A 12 1.74 11.28 -2.19
N GLU A 13 0.61 10.97 -1.59
CA GLU A 13 0.46 9.83 -0.68
C GLU A 13 0.09 8.58 -1.45
N ILE A 14 0.96 7.56 -1.41
CA ILE A 14 0.64 6.22 -1.92
C ILE A 14 0.65 5.18 -0.80
N GLY A 15 -0.10 4.10 -0.98
CA GLY A 15 -0.14 2.98 -0.02
C GLY A 15 -1.56 2.55 0.32
N LEU A 16 -1.77 2.17 1.58
CA LEU A 16 -3.05 1.64 2.05
C LEU A 16 -3.97 2.74 2.56
N GLU A 17 -5.25 2.59 2.27
CA GLU A 17 -6.31 3.39 2.89
C GLU A 17 -6.32 3.18 4.42
N TYR A 18 -6.58 4.25 5.17
CA TYR A 18 -6.69 4.25 6.63
C TYR A 18 -8.03 3.65 7.09
N THR A 19 -8.24 2.36 6.85
CA THR A 19 -9.46 1.65 7.21
C THR A 19 -9.15 0.28 7.79
N ASP A 20 -10.09 -0.23 8.59
CA ASP A 20 -10.01 -1.58 9.17
C ASP A 20 -9.90 -2.68 8.11
N LYS A 21 -10.18 -2.40 6.84
CA LYS A 21 -10.19 -3.39 5.74
C LYS A 21 -8.84 -4.08 5.57
N ASN A 22 -7.75 -3.36 5.84
CA ASN A 22 -6.39 -3.87 5.77
C ASN A 22 -5.89 -4.11 7.20
N SER A 23 -5.95 -5.35 7.66
CA SER A 23 -5.67 -5.72 9.05
C SER A 23 -4.65 -6.85 9.12
N ILE A 24 -3.90 -6.88 10.21
CA ILE A 24 -2.77 -7.80 10.40
C ILE A 24 -3.11 -8.75 11.56
N PRO A 25 -3.17 -10.08 11.32
CA PRO A 25 -3.38 -11.08 12.37
C PRO A 25 -2.35 -10.95 13.51
N PRO A 26 -2.69 -11.38 14.74
CA PRO A 26 -1.71 -11.45 15.82
C PRO A 26 -0.64 -12.51 15.55
N HIS A 27 0.46 -12.43 16.29
CA HIS A 27 1.53 -13.43 16.32
C HIS A 27 2.27 -13.67 14.99
N GLN A 28 2.26 -12.71 14.07
CA GLN A 28 2.95 -12.85 12.79
C GLN A 28 4.41 -12.44 12.89
N GLN A 29 5.32 -13.30 12.41
CA GLN A 29 6.74 -12.96 12.25
C GLN A 29 6.98 -12.01 11.06
N SER A 30 6.16 -12.14 10.03
CA SER A 30 6.13 -11.32 8.82
C SER A 30 4.73 -11.45 8.22
N PHE A 31 4.10 -10.32 7.93
CA PHE A 31 2.81 -10.24 7.25
C PHE A 31 2.84 -9.01 6.35
N GLN A 32 2.64 -9.20 5.06
CA GLN A 32 2.79 -8.14 4.07
C GLN A 32 1.44 -7.57 3.68
N LEU A 33 1.33 -6.25 3.68
CA LEU A 33 0.20 -5.55 3.08
C LEU A 33 0.70 -4.62 1.98
N SER A 34 0.04 -4.67 0.83
CA SER A 34 0.37 -3.88 -0.35
C SER A 34 -0.75 -2.92 -0.67
N GLY A 35 -0.42 -1.63 -0.76
CA GLY A 35 -1.28 -0.60 -1.31
C GLY A 35 -0.85 -0.21 -2.72
N TYR A 36 -1.82 0.12 -3.56
CA TYR A 36 -1.64 0.29 -5.00
C TYR A 36 -2.04 1.69 -5.43
N CYS A 37 -1.24 2.27 -6.32
CA CYS A 37 -1.62 3.36 -7.20
C CYS A 37 -1.74 2.79 -8.62
N THR A 38 -2.96 2.48 -9.04
CA THR A 38 -3.21 1.70 -10.26
C THR A 38 -3.04 2.51 -11.54
N SER A 39 -2.94 1.80 -12.66
CA SER A 39 -2.73 2.39 -13.99
C SER A 39 -3.87 3.32 -14.40
N GLU A 40 -5.09 3.03 -13.95
CA GLU A 40 -6.29 3.82 -14.17
C GLU A 40 -6.18 5.16 -13.44
N CYS A 41 -5.72 5.15 -12.18
CA CYS A 41 -5.55 6.38 -11.42
C CYS A 41 -4.42 7.24 -11.99
N THR A 42 -3.24 6.66 -12.26
CA THR A 42 -2.14 7.44 -12.85
C THR A 42 -2.50 7.97 -14.24
N ARG A 43 -3.27 7.21 -15.04
CA ARG A 43 -3.75 7.66 -16.35
C ARG A 43 -4.75 8.80 -16.26
N ALA A 44 -5.63 8.80 -15.26
CA ALA A 44 -6.64 9.84 -15.07
C ALA A 44 -6.07 11.13 -14.47
N SER A 45 -4.94 11.05 -13.76
CA SER A 45 -4.52 12.13 -12.84
C SER A 45 -3.13 12.72 -13.11
N LEU A 46 -2.22 11.98 -13.76
CA LEU A 46 -0.88 12.49 -14.09
C LEU A 46 -0.87 13.25 -15.42
N PRO A 47 0.01 14.28 -15.57
CA PRO A 47 0.16 14.98 -16.84
C PRO A 47 0.73 14.06 -17.92
N PRO A 48 0.49 14.34 -19.22
CA PRO A 48 0.94 13.49 -20.33
C PRO A 48 2.45 13.20 -20.36
N TYR A 49 3.26 14.15 -19.89
CA TYR A 49 4.73 14.04 -19.81
C TYR A 49 5.22 13.40 -18.49
N GLY A 50 4.30 12.97 -17.62
CA GLY A 50 4.61 12.32 -16.34
C GLY A 50 5.13 13.24 -15.24
N ILE A 51 5.55 12.63 -14.16
CA ILE A 51 6.18 13.28 -13.00
C ILE A 51 7.54 12.66 -12.71
N THR A 52 8.44 13.43 -12.11
CA THR A 52 9.74 13.00 -11.62
C THR A 52 9.73 13.03 -10.09
N ILE A 53 9.84 11.85 -9.50
CA ILE A 53 10.00 11.65 -8.06
C ILE A 53 11.46 11.91 -7.69
N PHE A 54 11.70 12.79 -6.70
CA PHE A 54 13.05 13.13 -6.26
C PHE A 54 13.31 12.81 -4.79
N ALA A 55 12.27 12.61 -3.97
CA ALA A 55 12.41 12.17 -2.58
C ALA A 55 11.21 11.33 -2.14
N SER A 56 11.40 10.55 -1.08
CA SER A 56 10.38 9.67 -0.51
C SER A 56 10.55 9.58 1.01
N GLN A 57 9.42 9.54 1.72
CA GLN A 57 9.36 9.29 3.16
C GLN A 57 8.42 8.11 3.42
N LEU A 58 8.98 7.03 3.95
CA LEU A 58 8.23 5.81 4.30
C LEU A 58 7.61 5.96 5.69
N HIS A 59 6.40 5.45 5.87
CA HIS A 59 5.64 5.60 7.11
C HIS A 59 4.82 4.35 7.44
N THR A 60 4.93 3.91 8.69
CA THR A 60 4.10 2.90 9.36
C THR A 60 3.96 3.28 10.84
N HIS A 61 3.12 2.57 11.59
CA HIS A 61 3.13 2.63 13.05
C HIS A 61 4.08 1.56 13.63
N LEU A 62 3.77 1.06 14.82
CA LEU A 62 4.71 0.40 15.73
C LEU A 62 5.22 -0.98 15.28
N THR A 63 4.52 -1.66 14.38
CA THR A 63 4.78 -3.05 13.97
C THR A 63 5.45 -3.16 12.59
N GLY A 64 5.61 -2.05 11.85
CA GLY A 64 6.28 -2.06 10.56
C GLY A 64 7.80 -2.24 10.68
N VAL A 65 8.34 -3.19 9.93
CA VAL A 65 9.76 -3.58 9.96
C VAL A 65 10.48 -3.43 8.62
N ARG A 66 9.74 -3.44 7.50
CA ARG A 66 10.28 -3.18 6.16
C ARG A 66 9.24 -2.48 5.31
N VAL A 67 9.70 -1.59 4.43
CA VAL A 67 8.83 -0.91 3.47
C VAL A 67 9.56 -0.77 2.14
N TRP A 68 8.88 -1.04 1.04
CA TRP A 68 9.41 -0.80 -0.30
C TRP A 68 8.31 -0.38 -1.26
N THR A 69 8.70 0.33 -2.31
CA THR A 69 7.80 0.80 -3.35
C THR A 69 8.28 0.32 -4.72
N GLN A 70 7.52 -0.58 -5.33
CA GLN A 70 7.76 -1.07 -6.69
C GLN A 70 7.11 -0.14 -7.71
N HIS A 71 7.68 -0.13 -8.92
CA HIS A 71 7.19 0.64 -10.06
C HIS A 71 6.98 -0.30 -11.24
N LEU A 72 5.78 -0.34 -11.80
CA LEU A 72 5.47 -1.14 -12.98
C LEU A 72 5.09 -0.26 -14.17
N ARG A 73 5.47 -0.71 -15.36
CA ARG A 73 5.05 -0.13 -16.65
C ARG A 73 4.67 -1.24 -17.62
N GLY A 74 3.39 -1.31 -17.98
CA GLY A 74 2.88 -2.33 -18.90
C GLY A 74 3.19 -3.77 -18.46
N GLY A 75 3.09 -4.06 -17.16
CA GLY A 75 3.38 -5.38 -16.57
C GLY A 75 4.87 -5.72 -16.40
N VAL A 76 5.77 -4.80 -16.76
CA VAL A 76 7.21 -4.92 -16.52
C VAL A 76 7.56 -4.19 -15.22
N GLU A 77 8.27 -4.87 -14.32
CA GLU A 77 8.81 -4.26 -13.10
C GLU A 77 10.08 -3.47 -13.41
N LEU A 78 10.03 -2.18 -13.06
CA LEU A 78 11.12 -1.21 -13.15
C LEU A 78 11.86 -1.13 -11.81
N PRO A 79 13.02 -0.44 -11.72
CA PRO A 79 13.69 -0.20 -10.46
C PRO A 79 12.76 0.37 -9.39
N GLU A 80 12.86 -0.18 -8.17
CA GLU A 80 12.10 0.28 -7.00
C GLU A 80 12.29 1.80 -6.80
N VAL A 81 11.23 2.50 -6.40
CA VAL A 81 11.28 3.93 -6.08
C VAL A 81 12.06 4.15 -4.79
N ASN A 82 11.77 3.35 -3.77
CA ASN A 82 12.43 3.39 -2.48
C ASN A 82 12.31 2.03 -1.78
N ARG A 83 13.28 1.69 -0.94
CA ARG A 83 13.29 0.47 -0.14
C ARG A 83 14.08 0.65 1.14
N ASP A 84 13.49 0.23 2.24
CA ASP A 84 14.16 0.10 3.52
C ASP A 84 13.84 -1.26 4.17
N ASN A 85 14.84 -2.15 4.18
CA ASN A 85 14.72 -3.47 4.80
C ASN A 85 14.99 -3.46 6.31
N HIS A 86 15.43 -2.33 6.87
CA HIS A 86 15.70 -2.12 8.29
C HIS A 86 14.96 -0.88 8.78
N TYR A 87 13.76 -0.68 8.22
CA TYR A 87 12.91 0.44 8.56
C TYR A 87 12.61 0.42 10.06
N SER A 88 12.66 1.60 10.68
CA SER A 88 12.22 1.79 12.06
C SER A 88 11.21 2.92 12.09
N GLN A 89 10.06 2.64 12.67
CA GLN A 89 9.02 3.65 12.93
C GLN A 89 9.51 4.83 13.79
N HIS A 90 10.59 4.67 14.57
CA HIS A 90 11.17 5.76 15.36
C HIS A 90 12.07 6.67 14.52
N PHE A 91 12.48 6.23 13.32
CA PHE A 91 13.40 6.94 12.44
C PHE A 91 12.78 7.11 11.05
N GLN A 92 11.89 8.10 10.95
CA GLN A 92 11.16 8.42 9.73
C GLN A 92 11.71 9.72 9.12
N GLU A 93 12.58 9.57 8.12
CA GLU A 93 13.22 10.69 7.44
C GLU A 93 12.76 10.82 5.98
N ILE A 94 12.81 12.04 5.45
CA ILE A 94 12.63 12.28 4.02
C ILE A 94 13.95 12.01 3.33
N ARG A 95 14.02 10.96 2.50
CA ARG A 95 15.22 10.62 1.74
C ARG A 95 15.15 11.15 0.33
N LYS A 96 16.14 11.95 -0.07
CA LYS A 96 16.37 12.25 -1.48
C LYS A 96 16.79 10.98 -2.20
N LEU A 97 16.12 10.66 -3.31
CA LEU A 97 16.46 9.50 -4.12
C LEU A 97 17.82 9.71 -4.81
N LYS A 98 18.63 8.65 -4.87
CA LYS A 98 19.92 8.68 -5.59
C LYS A 98 19.72 8.94 -7.08
N HIS A 99 18.68 8.34 -7.64
CA HIS A 99 18.25 8.52 -9.01
C HIS A 99 16.78 8.93 -9.01
N PRO A 100 16.42 10.10 -9.56
CA PRO A 100 15.04 10.49 -9.73
C PRO A 100 14.28 9.47 -10.59
N VAL A 101 13.02 9.21 -10.26
CA VAL A 101 12.19 8.19 -10.93
C VAL A 101 11.09 8.88 -11.73
N ASN A 102 10.98 8.54 -13.01
CA ASN A 102 9.95 9.08 -13.89
C ASN A 102 8.73 8.15 -13.95
N VAL A 103 7.57 8.66 -13.54
CA VAL A 103 6.29 7.96 -13.55
C VAL A 103 5.37 8.60 -14.57
N PHE A 104 4.84 7.80 -15.50
CA PHE A 104 3.98 8.28 -16.57
C PHE A 104 2.52 7.82 -16.39
N PRO A 105 1.56 8.49 -17.05
CA PRO A 105 0.17 8.01 -17.14
C PRO A 105 0.10 6.53 -17.58
N GLY A 106 -0.55 5.69 -16.76
CA GLY A 106 -0.67 4.25 -17.01
C GLY A 106 0.39 3.39 -16.32
N ASP A 107 1.36 3.98 -15.62
CA ASP A 107 2.25 3.25 -14.72
C ASP A 107 1.51 2.85 -13.43
N VAL A 108 2.04 1.87 -12.71
CA VAL A 108 1.55 1.43 -11.40
C VAL A 108 2.64 1.63 -10.35
N LEU A 109 2.27 2.14 -9.18
CA LEU A 109 3.13 2.14 -8.00
C LEU A 109 2.54 1.22 -6.95
N ILE A 110 3.37 0.35 -6.36
CA ILE A 110 2.94 -0.61 -5.33
C ILE A 110 3.78 -0.34 -4.10
N ASN A 111 3.16 0.10 -3.01
CA ASN A 111 3.83 0.30 -1.74
C ASN A 111 3.49 -0.86 -0.80
N THR A 112 4.50 -1.65 -0.44
CA THR A 112 4.33 -2.81 0.44
C THR A 112 5.04 -2.56 1.76
N CYS A 113 4.33 -2.87 2.84
CA CYS A 113 4.83 -2.83 4.20
C CYS A 113 4.81 -4.24 4.79
N ASP A 114 5.90 -4.64 5.42
CA ASP A 114 6.06 -5.89 6.15
C ASP A 114 5.95 -5.61 7.65
N TYR A 115 5.06 -6.33 8.32
CA TYR A 115 4.73 -6.13 9.72
C TYR A 115 5.11 -7.33 10.59
N GLN A 116 5.50 -7.05 11.83
CA GLN A 116 5.80 -8.04 12.85
C GLN A 116 4.88 -7.85 14.07
N THR A 117 3.94 -8.75 14.27
CA THR A 117 2.92 -8.71 15.33
C THR A 117 3.08 -9.80 16.39
N ILE A 118 4.30 -10.38 16.53
CA ILE A 118 4.60 -11.45 17.51
C ILE A 118 4.08 -11.13 18.93
N GLY A 119 4.30 -9.90 19.38
CA GLY A 119 3.88 -9.42 20.71
C GLY A 119 2.44 -8.93 20.82
N ARG A 120 1.64 -8.98 19.75
CA ARG A 120 0.23 -8.58 19.77
C ARG A 120 -0.64 -9.81 19.97
N THR A 121 -1.57 -9.73 20.92
CA THR A 121 -2.55 -10.80 21.21
C THR A 121 -3.79 -10.72 20.32
N ASN A 122 -4.21 -9.50 19.96
CA ASN A 122 -5.35 -9.24 19.09
C ASN A 122 -4.89 -8.80 17.70
N ILE A 123 -5.80 -8.88 16.74
CA ILE A 123 -5.61 -8.33 15.39
C ILE A 123 -5.26 -6.84 15.46
N THR A 124 -4.33 -6.41 14.62
CA THR A 124 -3.95 -5.00 14.47
C THR A 124 -4.68 -4.44 13.26
N LEU A 125 -5.54 -3.45 13.47
CA LEU A 125 -6.40 -2.87 12.43
C LEU A 125 -5.67 -1.75 11.69
N GLY A 126 -6.09 -1.46 10.45
CA GLY A 126 -5.65 -0.25 9.74
C GLY A 126 -6.39 0.99 10.25
N GLY A 127 -5.68 2.06 10.58
CA GLY A 127 -6.32 3.24 11.19
C GLY A 127 -5.36 4.33 11.67
N TYR A 128 -5.92 5.32 12.37
CA TYR A 128 -5.19 6.50 12.83
C TYR A 128 -4.60 6.35 14.23
N ALA A 129 -5.06 5.39 15.03
CA ALA A 129 -4.59 5.25 16.40
C ALA A 129 -3.18 4.65 16.44
N ILE A 130 -2.42 4.95 17.50
CA ILE A 130 -1.08 4.38 17.73
C ILE A 130 -1.13 2.85 17.82
N SER A 131 -2.25 2.30 18.28
CA SER A 131 -2.49 0.85 18.35
C SER A 131 -2.75 0.21 16.98
N ASP A 132 -3.24 0.99 16.03
CA ASP A 132 -3.56 0.59 14.65
C ASP A 132 -2.30 0.64 13.79
N GLU A 133 -2.42 0.38 12.50
CA GLU A 133 -1.33 0.46 11.53
C GLU A 133 -1.64 1.33 10.31
N MET A 134 -0.55 1.79 9.69
CA MET A 134 -0.54 2.49 8.41
C MET A 134 0.52 1.89 7.49
N CYS A 135 0.30 2.00 6.18
CA CYS A 135 1.30 1.72 5.15
C CYS A 135 1.32 2.86 4.14
N VAL A 136 2.27 3.79 4.27
CA VAL A 136 2.30 5.00 3.43
C VAL A 136 3.71 5.27 2.93
N ASN A 137 3.78 5.77 1.71
CA ASN A 137 4.95 6.45 1.19
C ASN A 137 4.54 7.85 0.70
N TYR A 138 5.13 8.88 1.32
CA TYR A 138 5.02 10.26 0.89
C TYR A 138 6.05 10.53 -0.20
N ILE A 139 5.58 10.61 -1.44
CA ILE A 139 6.39 10.82 -2.63
C ILE A 139 6.50 12.32 -2.90
N HIS A 140 7.71 12.86 -2.90
CA HIS A 140 7.98 14.22 -3.31
C HIS A 140 8.36 14.25 -4.79
N TYR A 141 7.62 15.01 -5.58
CA TYR A 141 7.73 14.99 -7.03
C TYR A 141 7.57 16.37 -7.67
N TYR A 142 7.95 16.47 -8.94
CA TYR A 142 7.63 17.60 -9.81
C TYR A 142 7.37 17.12 -11.25
N PRO A 143 6.68 17.91 -12.10
CA PRO A 143 5.91 19.08 -11.71
C PRO A 143 4.66 18.66 -10.93
N LYS A 144 4.17 19.57 -10.07
CA LYS A 144 2.97 19.37 -9.27
C LYS A 144 1.78 18.99 -10.17
N SER A 145 1.06 17.94 -9.78
CA SER A 145 -0.22 17.54 -10.35
C SER A 145 -1.33 17.76 -9.32
N ASN A 146 -2.59 17.58 -9.74
CA ASN A 146 -3.72 17.64 -8.80
C ASN A 146 -3.87 16.35 -7.98
N LEU A 147 -3.14 15.27 -8.29
CA LEU A 147 -3.18 14.03 -7.52
C LEU A 147 -2.45 14.19 -6.18
N GLU A 148 -3.19 13.97 -5.10
CA GLU A 148 -2.66 14.08 -3.73
C GLU A 148 -2.71 12.74 -2.99
N VAL A 149 -3.77 11.95 -3.21
CA VAL A 149 -3.92 10.62 -2.60
C VAL A 149 -4.13 9.60 -3.71
N CYS A 150 -3.26 8.58 -3.74
CA CYS A 150 -3.39 7.42 -4.60
C CYS A 150 -3.19 6.15 -3.76
N LYS A 151 -4.26 5.75 -3.07
CA LYS A 151 -4.26 4.64 -2.12
C LYS A 151 -5.26 3.57 -2.50
N SER A 152 -5.12 2.40 -1.92
CA SER A 152 -6.06 1.31 -2.10
C SER A 152 -6.40 0.58 -0.80
N SER A 153 -7.52 -0.13 -0.81
CA SER A 153 -7.86 -1.17 0.15
C SER A 153 -8.47 -2.36 -0.59
N VAL A 154 -8.64 -3.48 0.09
CA VAL A 154 -9.46 -4.56 -0.45
C VAL A 154 -10.90 -4.07 -0.68
N ASP A 155 -11.53 -4.55 -1.76
CA ASP A 155 -12.90 -4.20 -2.09
C ASP A 155 -13.88 -4.65 -0.99
N THR A 156 -14.84 -3.77 -0.68
CA THR A 156 -15.78 -3.97 0.43
C THR A 156 -16.67 -5.19 0.21
N GLN A 157 -17.09 -5.46 -1.03
CA GLN A 157 -17.95 -6.61 -1.33
C GLN A 157 -17.19 -7.91 -1.14
N TYR A 158 -15.95 -7.97 -1.63
CA TYR A 158 -15.09 -9.15 -1.48
C TYR A 158 -14.72 -9.40 -0.01
N LEU A 159 -14.49 -8.34 0.77
CA LEU A 159 -14.26 -8.47 2.20
C LEU A 159 -15.49 -8.98 2.97
N ARG A 160 -16.70 -8.59 2.56
CA ARG A 160 -17.93 -9.16 3.12
C ARG A 160 -18.02 -10.66 2.84
N SER A 161 -17.74 -11.09 1.60
CA SER A 161 -17.72 -12.50 1.23
C SER A 161 -16.64 -13.29 1.99
N TYR A 162 -15.48 -12.69 2.29
CA TYR A 162 -14.48 -13.28 3.17
C TYR A 162 -15.06 -13.53 4.57
N PHE A 163 -15.74 -12.55 5.17
CA PHE A 163 -16.35 -12.73 6.49
C PHE A 163 -17.51 -13.73 6.50
N GLU A 164 -18.30 -13.80 5.43
CA GLU A 164 -19.33 -14.84 5.25
C GLU A 164 -18.70 -16.24 5.18
N TYR A 165 -17.60 -16.40 4.44
CA TYR A 165 -16.84 -17.63 4.41
C TYR A 165 -16.33 -18.03 5.81
N MET A 166 -15.77 -17.07 6.56
CA MET A 166 -15.29 -17.32 7.92
C MET A 166 -16.42 -17.79 8.85
N ARG A 167 -17.63 -17.26 8.68
CA ARG A 167 -18.82 -17.70 9.44
C ARG A 167 -19.23 -19.12 9.05
N GLU A 168 -19.43 -19.36 7.77
CA GLU A 168 -20.12 -20.56 7.27
C GLU A 168 -19.22 -21.77 7.15
N ARG A 169 -17.91 -21.57 6.92
CA ARG A 169 -16.94 -22.64 6.69
C ARG A 169 -15.98 -22.84 7.84
N GLU A 170 -15.59 -21.75 8.52
CA GLU A 170 -14.64 -21.78 9.63
C GLU A 170 -15.32 -21.65 11.00
N GLY A 171 -16.65 -21.53 11.05
CA GLY A 171 -17.44 -21.46 12.28
C GLY A 171 -17.13 -20.22 13.15
N GLN A 172 -16.67 -19.12 12.54
CA GLN A 172 -16.30 -17.90 13.25
C GLN A 172 -17.53 -17.02 13.54
N SER A 173 -17.44 -16.19 14.58
CA SER A 173 -18.54 -15.33 15.03
C SER A 173 -18.65 -14.02 14.22
N THR A 174 -18.40 -14.07 12.91
CA THR A 174 -18.54 -12.93 12.00
C THR A 174 -20.01 -12.73 11.60
N SER A 175 -20.40 -11.50 11.27
CA SER A 175 -21.77 -11.10 10.92
C SER A 175 -21.80 -10.01 9.86
N THR A 176 -22.79 -10.07 8.97
CA THR A 176 -23.05 -9.05 7.95
C THR A 176 -23.52 -7.72 8.55
N ASN A 177 -24.05 -7.74 9.77
CA ASN A 177 -24.51 -6.56 10.49
C ASN A 177 -23.42 -5.92 11.37
N ALA A 178 -22.29 -6.63 11.57
CA ALA A 178 -21.17 -6.13 12.36
C ALA A 178 -20.25 -5.25 11.51
N SER A 179 -19.56 -4.31 12.15
CA SER A 179 -18.52 -3.52 11.49
C SER A 179 -17.33 -4.39 11.09
N VAL A 180 -16.49 -3.90 10.16
CA VAL A 180 -15.27 -4.59 9.72
C VAL A 180 -14.36 -4.89 10.92
N LYS A 181 -14.14 -3.91 11.79
CA LYS A 181 -13.45 -4.07 13.08
C LYS A 181 -14.04 -5.18 13.94
N GLN A 182 -15.36 -5.18 14.15
CA GLN A 182 -16.02 -6.19 14.98
C GLN A 182 -15.86 -7.60 14.40
N ASN A 183 -15.96 -7.75 13.08
CA ASN A 183 -15.75 -9.03 12.40
C ASN A 183 -14.31 -9.52 12.55
N TYR A 184 -13.31 -8.67 12.36
CA TYR A 184 -11.92 -9.06 12.56
C TYR A 184 -11.61 -9.44 14.01
N LEU A 185 -12.21 -8.74 14.98
CA LEU A 185 -12.05 -9.01 16.41
C LEU A 185 -12.77 -10.28 16.87
N SER A 186 -13.79 -10.74 16.14
CA SER A 186 -14.54 -11.96 16.50
C SER A 186 -13.95 -13.24 15.92
N ILE A 187 -12.92 -13.14 15.07
CA ILE A 187 -12.19 -14.28 14.53
C ILE A 187 -11.14 -14.76 15.53
N GLU A 188 -11.17 -16.05 15.82
CA GLU A 188 -10.11 -16.76 16.54
C GLU A 188 -8.95 -17.03 15.58
N TRP A 189 -7.89 -16.24 15.68
CA TRP A 189 -6.76 -16.32 14.76
C TRP A 189 -5.89 -17.55 15.01
N ASN A 190 -5.58 -18.26 13.93
CA ASN A 190 -4.61 -19.34 13.90
C ASN A 190 -3.74 -19.21 12.63
N PRO A 191 -2.64 -19.97 12.48
CA PRO A 191 -1.75 -19.84 11.33
C PRO A 191 -2.43 -20.04 9.97
N ASN A 192 -3.42 -20.94 9.87
CA ASN A 192 -4.14 -21.20 8.62
C ASN A 192 -5.04 -20.03 8.23
N ARG A 193 -5.75 -19.43 9.20
CA ARG A 193 -6.60 -18.25 8.96
C ARG A 193 -5.79 -17.01 8.63
N ALA A 194 -4.63 -16.84 9.26
CA ALA A 194 -3.70 -15.77 8.91
C ALA A 194 -3.18 -15.93 7.47
N LEU A 195 -2.78 -17.15 7.07
CA LEU A 195 -2.37 -17.45 5.70
C LEU A 195 -3.52 -17.25 4.70
N PHE A 196 -4.74 -17.63 5.07
CA PHE A 196 -5.91 -17.43 4.21
C PHE A 196 -6.21 -15.95 3.99
N LEU A 197 -6.10 -15.12 5.04
CA LEU A 197 -6.24 -13.66 4.92
C LEU A 197 -5.13 -13.04 4.04
N ASP A 198 -3.88 -13.49 4.20
CA ASP A 198 -2.75 -13.07 3.35
C ASP A 198 -3.04 -13.35 1.86
N ARG A 199 -3.48 -14.57 1.54
CA ARG A 199 -3.87 -14.94 0.17
C ARG A 199 -5.06 -14.13 -0.33
N PHE A 200 -6.05 -13.90 0.53
CA PHE A 200 -7.20 -13.08 0.21
C PHE A 200 -6.76 -11.66 -0.20
N TYR A 201 -5.84 -11.01 0.53
CA TYR A 201 -5.35 -9.68 0.15
C TYR A 201 -4.52 -9.67 -1.13
N GLN A 202 -3.79 -10.74 -1.43
CA GLN A 202 -2.98 -10.84 -2.65
C GLN A 202 -3.79 -10.99 -3.93
N SER A 203 -4.99 -11.59 -3.85
CA SER A 203 -5.80 -11.92 -5.04
C SER A 203 -7.09 -11.13 -5.18
N SER A 204 -7.57 -10.49 -4.10
CA SER A 204 -8.89 -9.85 -4.12
C SER A 204 -8.87 -8.48 -4.81
N PRO A 205 -9.93 -8.12 -5.55
CA PRO A 205 -10.04 -6.81 -6.15
C PRO A 205 -9.94 -5.66 -5.13
N LEU A 206 -9.54 -4.51 -5.66
CA LEU A 206 -9.20 -3.30 -4.93
C LEU A 206 -10.33 -2.27 -5.01
N SER A 207 -10.47 -1.52 -3.91
CA SER A 207 -11.14 -0.22 -3.88
C SER A 207 -10.07 0.87 -3.83
N MET A 208 -10.13 1.81 -4.77
CA MET A 208 -9.15 2.87 -4.98
C MET A 208 -9.64 4.20 -4.39
N GLN A 209 -8.73 4.90 -3.71
CA GLN A 209 -8.83 6.32 -3.40
C GLN A 209 -7.88 7.08 -4.34
N CYS A 210 -8.43 7.55 -5.46
CA CYS A 210 -7.76 8.43 -6.41
C CYS A 210 -8.30 9.85 -6.21
N ASN A 211 -7.70 10.62 -5.29
CA ASN A 211 -8.24 11.91 -4.86
C ASN A 211 -7.36 13.09 -5.29
N GLN A 212 -8.05 14.17 -5.60
CA GLN A 212 -7.48 15.47 -5.91
C GLN A 212 -7.08 16.22 -4.64
N SER A 213 -6.27 17.26 -4.78
CA SER A 213 -5.97 18.21 -3.70
C SER A 213 -7.19 18.96 -3.13
N SER A 214 -8.32 18.98 -3.84
CA SER A 214 -9.58 19.51 -3.30
C SER A 214 -10.25 18.57 -2.30
N GLY A 215 -9.81 17.31 -2.21
CA GLY A 215 -10.49 16.23 -1.50
C GLY A 215 -11.48 15.44 -2.37
N ASP A 216 -11.81 15.94 -3.56
CA ASP A 216 -12.71 15.25 -4.49
C ASP A 216 -12.02 14.07 -5.18
N ARG A 217 -12.78 13.05 -5.55
CA ARG A 217 -12.27 11.94 -6.37
C ARG A 217 -12.11 12.36 -7.83
N PHE A 218 -11.10 11.82 -8.51
CA PHE A 218 -11.06 11.88 -9.97
C PHE A 218 -12.26 11.12 -10.56
N PRO A 219 -12.83 11.55 -11.71
CA PRO A 219 -13.88 10.80 -12.39
C PRO A 219 -13.41 9.40 -12.78
N GLY A 220 -14.19 8.37 -12.45
CA GLY A 220 -13.85 6.98 -12.78
C GLY A 220 -14.56 5.96 -11.91
N TYR A 221 -14.43 4.69 -12.27
CA TYR A 221 -14.88 3.56 -11.44
C TYR A 221 -13.70 3.06 -10.60
N TRP A 222 -13.83 3.20 -9.28
CA TRP A 222 -12.73 2.95 -8.33
C TRP A 222 -12.97 1.74 -7.42
N ASN A 223 -13.88 0.84 -7.78
CA ASN A 223 -14.16 -0.38 -7.01
C ASN A 223 -14.07 -1.60 -7.93
N GLY A 224 -13.76 -2.77 -7.37
CA GLY A 224 -13.57 -3.99 -8.16
C GLY A 224 -12.39 -3.96 -9.12
N ILE A 225 -11.38 -3.12 -8.88
CA ILE A 225 -10.19 -3.03 -9.75
C ILE A 225 -9.31 -4.26 -9.51
N PRO A 226 -8.89 -5.01 -10.54
CA PRO A 226 -8.03 -6.17 -10.35
C PRO A 226 -6.66 -5.78 -9.77
N VAL A 227 -6.05 -6.68 -9.00
CA VAL A 227 -4.68 -6.49 -8.52
C VAL A 227 -3.73 -6.44 -9.73
N PRO A 228 -2.85 -5.44 -9.84
CA PRO A 228 -1.89 -5.36 -10.95
C PRO A 228 -0.95 -6.57 -11.00
N GLU A 229 -0.86 -7.22 -12.16
CA GLU A 229 0.03 -8.36 -12.36
C GLU A 229 1.44 -7.93 -12.77
N ILE A 230 2.45 -8.60 -12.19
CA ILE A 230 3.85 -8.46 -12.58
C ILE A 230 4.21 -9.60 -13.53
N HIS A 231 4.16 -9.34 -14.84
CA HIS A 231 4.50 -10.33 -15.86
C HIS A 231 6.01 -10.53 -15.99
N PHE A 232 6.78 -9.45 -15.85
CA PHE A 232 8.23 -9.46 -16.00
C PHE A 232 8.90 -8.85 -14.76
N PRO A 233 9.22 -9.67 -13.73
CA PRO A 233 9.84 -9.18 -12.52
C PRO A 233 11.27 -8.71 -12.76
N LEU A 234 11.69 -7.71 -11.98
CA LEU A 234 13.02 -7.15 -12.08
C LEU A 234 14.03 -8.20 -11.61
N LYS A 235 15.01 -8.51 -12.46
CA LYS A 235 16.07 -9.46 -12.08
C LYS A 235 16.83 -8.92 -10.88
N THR A 236 16.86 -9.68 -9.80
CA THR A 236 17.72 -9.35 -8.65
C THR A 236 19.18 -9.41 -9.09
N SER A 237 19.92 -8.32 -8.83
CA SER A 237 21.37 -8.32 -8.99
C SER A 237 21.95 -9.48 -8.18
N LYS A 238 22.66 -10.41 -8.84
CA LYS A 238 23.40 -11.46 -8.13
C LYS A 238 24.32 -10.77 -7.13
N ARG A 239 24.13 -11.02 -5.83
CA ARG A 239 25.11 -10.58 -4.83
C ARG A 239 26.39 -11.35 -5.11
N ASN A 240 27.40 -10.68 -5.65
CA ASN A 240 28.76 -11.21 -5.66
C ASN A 240 29.27 -11.17 -4.22
N CYS A 241 28.83 -12.12 -3.41
CA CYS A 241 29.50 -12.43 -2.16
C CYS A 241 30.85 -13.03 -2.54
N SER A 242 31.89 -12.20 -2.60
CA SER A 242 33.26 -12.68 -2.58
C SER A 242 33.41 -13.51 -1.31
N LYS A 243 33.66 -14.81 -1.47
CA LYS A 243 34.10 -15.66 -0.37
C LYS A 243 35.43 -15.10 0.12
N THR A 244 35.40 -14.35 1.21
CA THR A 244 36.57 -14.02 2.04
C THR A 244 36.52 -14.87 3.28
#